data_AF-A0A9P6Y0G6-F1
#
_entry.id   AF-A0A9P6Y0G6-F1
#
_cell.length_a   1.000
_cell.length_b   1.000
_cell.length_c   1.000
_cell.angle_alpha   90.00
_cell.angle_beta   90.00
_cell.angle_gamma   90.00
#
_symmetry.space_group_name_H-M   'P 1'
#
loop_
_entity.id
_entity.type
_entity.pdbx_description
1 polymer ?
#
loop_
_entity_poly.entity_id
_entity_poly.type
_entity_poly.pdbx_seq_one_letter_code
_entity_poly.pdbx_strand_id
1 'polypeptide(L)'
;MSTLISNIIKQWKNVKTKKRAPPPNTPHLKRIINRHPDSLEAKVAVSPYARILASPLRHCSFHRRMFPSKLLLRFGTGWHTETNMLWAFPTIGQKKLPGRGYYVNLQKRVLEVLKRGGFNAVFYGTANYRSDMTEHVENLLFKESFQQFIKHPISSYHILKPLSTSEWSSSFDNTMGYQCILLMDRQHTGKVCELGHHIYIQSSNQVQSNLPCYSVKHLWTAEQMDQVIQQFDHDHIALGIPKSLKTVDLAVTLWRCRKFLV
;
A
#
# COMPACT_ATOMS: atom_id res chain seq x y z
N MET A 1 -15.34 -13.19 -48.57
CA MET A 1 -14.42 -13.24 -47.40
C MET A 1 -13.44 -14.39 -47.60
N SER A 2 -12.13 -14.13 -47.63
CA SER A 2 -11.15 -15.11 -48.11
C SER A 2 -11.00 -16.30 -47.16
N THR A 3 -10.92 -17.50 -47.75
CA THR A 3 -10.66 -18.79 -47.08
C THR A 3 -9.43 -18.73 -46.16
N LEU A 4 -8.46 -17.89 -46.48
CA LEU A 4 -7.26 -17.62 -45.67
C LEU A 4 -7.61 -17.12 -44.25
N ILE A 5 -8.53 -16.17 -44.13
CA ILE A 5 -8.93 -15.60 -42.83
C ILE A 5 -9.63 -16.67 -41.98
N SER A 6 -10.46 -17.51 -42.61
CA SER A 6 -11.15 -18.61 -41.93
C SER A 6 -10.19 -19.67 -41.38
N ASN A 7 -9.12 -19.96 -42.11
CA ASN A 7 -8.08 -20.90 -41.71
C ASN A 7 -7.22 -20.36 -40.56
N ILE A 8 -6.88 -19.06 -40.59
CA ILE A 8 -6.17 -18.40 -39.48
C ILE A 8 -7.01 -18.45 -38.19
N ILE A 9 -8.31 -18.15 -38.28
CA ILE A 9 -9.23 -18.21 -37.13
C ILE A 9 -9.34 -19.63 -36.57
N LYS A 10 -9.41 -20.66 -37.44
CA LYS A 10 -9.42 -22.07 -37.01
C LYS A 10 -8.09 -22.47 -36.34
N GLN A 11 -6.95 -22.02 -36.87
CA GLN A 11 -5.64 -22.24 -36.23
C GLN A 11 -5.57 -21.59 -34.84
N TRP A 12 -6.06 -20.36 -34.70
CA TRP A 12 -6.08 -19.65 -33.41
C TRP A 12 -6.97 -20.33 -32.37
N LYS A 13 -8.12 -20.87 -32.80
CA LYS A 13 -9.00 -21.68 -31.94
C LYS A 13 -8.36 -23.01 -31.50
N ASN A 14 -7.44 -23.55 -32.30
CA ASN A 14 -6.77 -24.82 -32.04
C ASN A 14 -5.41 -24.69 -31.32
N VAL A 15 -4.95 -23.47 -31.03
CA VAL A 15 -3.83 -23.29 -30.10
C VAL A 15 -4.32 -23.75 -28.73
N LYS A 16 -3.95 -24.98 -28.35
CA LYS A 16 -4.09 -25.47 -26.97
C LYS A 16 -3.44 -24.40 -26.07
N THR A 17 -4.26 -23.58 -25.43
CA THR A 17 -3.79 -22.62 -24.44
C THR A 17 -2.98 -23.42 -23.44
N LYS A 18 -1.66 -23.22 -23.41
CA LYS A 18 -0.80 -23.85 -22.40
C LYS A 18 -1.49 -23.64 -21.06
N LYS A 19 -1.80 -24.72 -20.34
CA LYS A 19 -2.41 -24.63 -19.01
C LYS A 19 -1.54 -23.67 -18.22
N ARG A 20 -2.07 -22.48 -17.90
CA ARG A 20 -1.37 -21.50 -17.09
C ARG A 20 -0.94 -22.22 -15.82
N ALA A 21 0.33 -22.09 -15.44
CA ALA A 21 0.79 -22.57 -14.16
C ALA A 21 -0.16 -22.02 -13.08
N PRO A 22 -0.58 -22.84 -12.11
CA PRO A 22 -1.43 -22.36 -11.04
C PRO A 22 -0.73 -21.19 -10.34
N PRO A 23 -1.48 -20.14 -9.94
CA PRO A 23 -0.88 -19.04 -9.21
C PRO A 23 -0.15 -19.58 -7.98
N PRO A 24 1.07 -19.09 -7.68
CA PRO A 24 1.84 -19.59 -6.56
C PRO A 24 1.04 -19.39 -5.27
N ASN A 25 0.83 -20.46 -4.52
CA ASN A 25 0.13 -20.40 -3.24
C ASN A 25 1.08 -19.87 -2.13
N THR A 26 0.51 -19.31 -1.05
CA THR A 26 1.29 -18.75 0.06
C THR A 26 2.31 -19.75 0.64
N PRO A 27 1.99 -21.05 0.82
CA PRO A 27 2.98 -22.04 1.27
C PRO A 27 4.15 -22.26 0.32
N HIS A 28 3.92 -22.19 -0.99
CA HIS A 28 4.99 -22.28 -2.00
C HIS A 28 5.91 -21.06 -1.94
N LEU A 29 5.35 -19.85 -1.85
CA LEU A 29 6.14 -18.62 -1.70
C LEU A 29 6.98 -18.63 -0.41
N LYS A 30 6.40 -19.08 0.72
CA LYS A 30 7.16 -19.25 1.98
C LYS A 30 8.35 -20.19 1.81
N ARG A 31 8.16 -21.31 1.10
CA ARG A 31 9.26 -22.26 0.83
C ARG A 31 10.36 -21.63 -0.01
N ILE A 32 10.01 -20.86 -1.05
CA ILE A 32 10.99 -20.16 -1.89
C ILE A 32 11.77 -19.14 -1.06
N ILE A 33 11.08 -18.29 -0.29
CA ILE A 33 11.72 -17.27 0.55
C ILE A 33 12.70 -17.90 1.55
N ASN A 34 12.32 -19.02 2.17
CA ASN A 34 13.17 -19.67 3.16
C ASN A 34 14.36 -20.44 2.55
N ARG A 35 14.19 -21.06 1.36
CA ARG A 35 15.24 -21.88 0.72
C ARG A 35 16.19 -21.07 -0.15
N HIS A 36 15.67 -20.05 -0.83
CA HIS A 36 16.40 -19.23 -1.80
C HIS A 36 16.02 -17.75 -1.61
N PRO A 37 16.40 -17.11 -0.48
CA PRO A 37 16.07 -15.71 -0.19
C PRO A 37 16.58 -14.75 -1.26
N ASP A 38 17.70 -15.09 -1.91
CA ASP A 38 18.29 -14.26 -2.95
C ASP A 38 17.63 -14.37 -4.33
N SER A 39 16.73 -15.34 -4.52
CA SER A 39 15.99 -15.50 -5.76
C SER A 39 15.14 -14.27 -6.07
N LEU A 40 14.95 -14.01 -7.37
CA LEU A 40 14.07 -12.93 -7.82
C LEU A 40 12.64 -13.16 -7.32
N GLU A 41 12.17 -14.40 -7.33
CA GLU A 41 10.86 -14.81 -6.87
C GLU A 41 10.65 -14.47 -5.39
N ALA A 42 11.62 -14.76 -4.52
CA ALA A 42 11.57 -14.38 -3.12
C ALA A 42 11.51 -12.86 -2.95
N LYS A 43 12.40 -12.13 -3.64
CA LYS A 43 12.49 -10.66 -3.58
C LYS A 43 11.22 -9.98 -4.09
N VAL A 44 10.62 -10.48 -5.17
CA VAL A 44 9.36 -9.99 -5.75
C VAL A 44 8.17 -10.30 -4.82
N ALA A 45 8.12 -11.48 -4.21
CA ALA A 45 7.01 -11.88 -3.34
C ALA A 45 6.82 -10.98 -2.11
N VAL A 46 7.91 -10.39 -1.61
CA VAL A 46 7.92 -9.50 -0.43
C VAL A 46 8.12 -8.03 -0.79
N SER A 47 8.13 -7.68 -2.08
CA SER A 47 8.31 -6.30 -2.53
C SER A 47 6.98 -5.54 -2.51
N PRO A 48 6.89 -4.38 -1.82
CA PRO A 48 5.67 -3.58 -1.81
C PRO A 48 5.35 -3.04 -3.21
N TYR A 49 6.37 -2.69 -4.01
CA TYR A 49 6.18 -2.23 -5.38
C TYR A 49 5.64 -3.32 -6.29
N ALA A 50 6.21 -4.52 -6.23
CA ALA A 50 5.70 -5.66 -7.00
C ALA A 50 4.26 -5.98 -6.61
N ARG A 51 3.96 -5.94 -5.30
CA ARG A 51 2.61 -6.14 -4.75
C ARG A 51 1.61 -5.09 -5.27
N ILE A 52 2.04 -3.84 -5.45
CA ILE A 52 1.22 -2.76 -6.01
C ILE A 52 0.96 -3.01 -7.50
N LEU A 53 2.01 -3.29 -8.28
CA LEU A 53 1.92 -3.50 -9.73
C LEU A 53 1.14 -4.76 -10.11
N ALA A 54 1.26 -5.82 -9.32
CA ALA A 54 0.54 -7.08 -9.50
C ALA A 54 -0.95 -7.01 -9.10
N SER A 55 -1.42 -5.88 -8.56
CA SER A 55 -2.83 -5.72 -8.22
C SER A 55 -3.71 -5.64 -9.47
N PRO A 56 -4.99 -6.08 -9.41
CA PRO A 56 -5.85 -6.13 -10.59
C PRO A 56 -5.94 -4.78 -11.30
N LEU A 57 -5.83 -4.78 -12.63
CA LEU A 57 -6.04 -3.59 -13.42
C LEU A 57 -7.50 -3.13 -13.34
N ARG A 58 -7.70 -1.83 -13.17
CA ARG A 58 -8.99 -1.16 -13.05
C ARG A 58 -9.00 0.13 -13.86
N HIS A 59 -10.16 0.43 -14.42
CA HIS A 59 -10.37 1.68 -15.15
C HIS A 59 -10.50 2.85 -14.17
N CYS A 60 -9.61 3.83 -14.28
CA CYS A 60 -9.70 5.09 -13.56
C CYS A 60 -10.71 6.00 -14.26
N SER A 61 -11.85 6.26 -13.61
CA SER A 61 -12.92 7.11 -14.14
C SER A 61 -12.48 8.55 -14.40
N PHE A 62 -11.50 9.07 -13.66
CA PHE A 62 -10.98 10.42 -13.82
C PHE A 62 -10.06 10.56 -15.04
N HIS A 63 -9.04 9.70 -15.15
CA HIS A 63 -8.04 9.77 -16.24
C HIS A 63 -8.44 8.98 -17.49
N ARG A 64 -9.53 8.20 -17.44
CA ARG A 64 -9.98 7.29 -18.52
C ARG A 64 -8.90 6.32 -19.00
N ARG A 65 -8.12 5.78 -18.06
CA ARG A 65 -7.00 4.85 -18.30
C ARG A 65 -7.00 3.71 -17.29
N MET A 66 -6.37 2.59 -17.66
CA MET A 66 -6.23 1.42 -16.79
C MET A 66 -5.02 1.57 -15.86
N PHE A 67 -5.20 1.31 -14.57
CA PHE A 67 -4.11 1.28 -13.58
C PHE A 67 -4.28 0.09 -12.63
N PRO A 68 -3.19 -0.42 -12.04
CA PRO A 68 -3.26 -1.34 -10.90
C PRO A 68 -4.13 -0.77 -9.77
N SER A 69 -5.04 -1.57 -9.21
CA SER A 69 -6.02 -1.09 -8.23
C SER A 69 -5.39 -0.50 -6.96
N LYS A 70 -4.19 -0.94 -6.58
CA LYS A 70 -3.44 -0.38 -5.43
C LYS A 70 -2.89 1.04 -5.69
N LEU A 71 -2.91 1.53 -6.93
CA LEU A 71 -2.66 2.94 -7.28
C LEU A 71 -3.93 3.79 -7.28
N LEU A 72 -5.08 3.17 -7.04
CA LEU A 72 -6.38 3.81 -7.13
C LEU A 72 -7.06 3.85 -5.76
N LEU A 73 -7.98 4.79 -5.64
CA LEU A 73 -9.00 4.88 -4.61
C LEU A 73 -10.32 4.35 -5.19
N ARG A 74 -10.94 3.40 -4.51
CA ARG A 74 -12.28 2.91 -4.87
C ARG A 74 -13.34 3.66 -4.07
N PHE A 75 -14.34 4.15 -4.77
CA PHE A 75 -15.59 4.65 -4.24
C PHE A 75 -16.72 3.65 -4.50
N GLY A 76 -17.53 3.43 -3.48
CA GLY A 76 -18.88 2.90 -3.62
C GLY A 76 -19.88 4.05 -3.67
N THR A 77 -21.13 3.72 -3.97
CA THR A 77 -22.27 4.63 -3.84
C THR A 77 -23.29 4.00 -2.92
N GLY A 78 -23.82 4.79 -1.99
CA GLY A 78 -24.76 4.31 -0.98
C GLY A 78 -25.84 5.35 -0.71
N TRP A 79 -27.04 4.87 -0.37
CA TRP A 79 -28.13 5.75 0.01
C TRP A 79 -27.87 6.31 1.40
N HIS A 80 -27.91 7.63 1.54
CA HIS A 80 -27.75 8.31 2.82
C HIS A 80 -29.13 8.65 3.39
N THR A 81 -29.45 8.12 4.56
CA THR A 81 -30.79 8.17 5.16
C THR A 81 -31.21 9.59 5.54
N GLU A 82 -30.32 10.41 6.07
CA GLU A 82 -30.66 11.76 6.55
C GLU A 82 -30.94 12.73 5.40
N THR A 83 -30.17 12.62 4.32
CA THR A 83 -30.32 13.51 3.15
C THR A 83 -31.23 12.93 2.08
N ASN A 84 -31.67 11.68 2.23
CA ASN A 84 -32.44 10.91 1.26
C ASN A 84 -31.89 10.98 -0.18
N MET A 85 -30.57 10.83 -0.32
CA MET A 85 -29.85 10.95 -1.60
C MET A 85 -28.76 9.89 -1.69
N LEU A 86 -28.27 9.62 -2.91
CA LEU A 86 -27.13 8.74 -3.14
C LEU A 86 -25.81 9.50 -2.94
N TRP A 87 -24.88 8.94 -2.18
CA TRP A 87 -23.58 9.53 -1.90
C TRP A 87 -22.44 8.60 -2.28
N ALA A 88 -21.37 9.18 -2.83
CA ALA A 88 -20.12 8.49 -3.04
C ALA A 88 -19.35 8.39 -1.71
N PHE A 89 -18.81 7.20 -1.41
CA PHE A 89 -18.00 6.99 -0.21
C PHE A 89 -16.78 6.11 -0.52
N PRO A 90 -15.60 6.39 0.07
CA PRO A 90 -14.41 5.61 -0.15
C PRO A 90 -14.52 4.25 0.56
N THR A 91 -14.01 3.18 -0.07
CA THR A 91 -14.08 1.83 0.50
C THR A 91 -12.75 1.37 1.10
N ILE A 92 -11.97 2.29 1.68
CA ILE A 92 -10.68 1.99 2.33
C ILE A 92 -10.92 1.19 3.61
N GLY A 93 -10.13 0.14 3.86
CA GLY A 93 -10.27 -0.71 5.06
C GLY A 93 -11.57 -1.54 5.14
N GLN A 94 -12.46 -1.43 4.15
CA GLN A 94 -13.73 -2.15 4.13
C GLN A 94 -13.67 -3.39 3.24
N LYS A 95 -14.42 -4.45 3.62
CA LYS A 95 -14.67 -5.57 2.71
C LYS A 95 -15.35 -5.03 1.45
N LYS A 96 -15.01 -5.60 0.29
CA LYS A 96 -15.54 -5.16 -1.00
C LYS A 96 -17.07 -5.25 -0.98
N LEU A 97 -17.71 -4.08 -0.91
CA LEU A 97 -19.16 -3.99 -0.94
C LEU A 97 -19.69 -4.37 -2.33
N PRO A 98 -20.87 -5.03 -2.38
CA PRO A 98 -21.55 -5.32 -3.63
C PRO A 98 -21.90 -4.02 -4.38
N GLY A 99 -22.07 -4.13 -5.70
CA GLY A 99 -22.41 -3.00 -6.56
C GLY A 99 -21.24 -2.37 -7.32
N ARG A 100 -21.56 -1.31 -8.07
CA ARG A 100 -20.62 -0.62 -8.98
C ARG A 100 -19.57 0.13 -8.17
N GLY A 101 -18.30 -0.18 -8.43
CA GLY A 101 -17.17 0.54 -7.86
C GLY A 101 -16.60 1.54 -8.86
N TYR A 102 -16.43 2.78 -8.42
CA TYR A 102 -15.76 3.83 -9.19
C TYR A 102 -14.32 3.94 -8.71
N TYR A 103 -13.36 3.97 -9.63
CA TYR A 103 -11.96 4.08 -9.26
C TYR A 103 -11.40 5.42 -9.73
N VAL A 104 -10.69 6.11 -8.87
CA VAL A 104 -9.96 7.35 -9.20
C VAL A 104 -8.51 7.21 -8.76
N ASN A 105 -7.61 8.02 -9.31
CA ASN A 105 -6.20 7.96 -8.94
C ASN A 105 -6.02 8.40 -7.47
N LEU A 106 -5.15 7.69 -6.74
CA LEU A 106 -4.87 7.95 -5.33
C LEU A 106 -3.93 9.17 -5.20
N GLN A 107 -4.47 10.37 -5.40
CA GLN A 107 -3.74 11.63 -5.23
C GLN A 107 -4.68 12.69 -4.67
N LYS A 108 -4.24 13.44 -3.65
CA LYS A 108 -5.00 14.52 -3.03
C LYS A 108 -5.55 15.52 -4.05
N ARG A 109 -4.73 15.91 -5.03
CA ARG A 109 -5.10 16.82 -6.13
C ARG A 109 -6.31 16.35 -6.94
N VAL A 110 -6.48 15.04 -7.13
CA VAL A 110 -7.63 14.49 -7.85
C VAL A 110 -8.91 14.72 -7.04
N LEU A 111 -8.88 14.48 -5.74
CA LEU A 111 -10.03 14.70 -4.86
C LEU A 111 -10.38 16.19 -4.77
N GLU A 112 -9.39 17.08 -4.80
CA GLU A 112 -9.64 18.52 -4.88
C GLU A 112 -10.38 18.93 -6.17
N VAL A 113 -10.06 18.30 -7.31
CA VAL A 113 -10.82 18.52 -8.55
C VAL A 113 -12.23 17.94 -8.44
N LEU A 114 -12.39 16.78 -7.80
CA LEU A 114 -13.72 16.22 -7.56
C LEU A 114 -14.56 17.16 -6.70
N LYS A 115 -14.02 17.68 -5.59
CA LYS A 115 -14.67 18.63 -4.68
C LYS A 115 -15.19 19.88 -5.40
N ARG A 116 -14.47 20.35 -6.43
CA ARG A 116 -14.87 21.51 -7.27
C ARG A 116 -15.92 21.18 -8.35
N GLY A 117 -16.60 20.04 -8.26
CA GLY A 117 -17.67 19.62 -9.18
C GLY A 117 -17.27 18.50 -10.16
N GLY A 118 -15.99 18.11 -10.21
CA GLY A 118 -15.53 17.00 -11.06
C GLY A 118 -16.16 15.64 -10.70
N PHE A 119 -16.74 15.52 -9.50
CA PHE A 119 -17.42 14.32 -9.05
C PHE A 119 -18.61 13.93 -9.95
N ASN A 120 -19.32 14.91 -10.52
CA ASN A 120 -20.45 14.64 -11.42
C ASN A 120 -20.03 13.80 -12.63
N ALA A 121 -18.88 14.10 -13.25
CA ALA A 121 -18.39 13.32 -14.37
C ALA A 121 -17.92 11.90 -13.96
N VAL A 122 -17.29 11.79 -12.78
CA VAL A 122 -16.76 10.50 -12.28
C VAL A 122 -17.88 9.53 -11.88
N PHE A 123 -18.95 10.06 -11.28
CA PHE A 123 -20.09 9.30 -10.80
C PHE A 123 -21.30 9.39 -11.73
N TYR A 124 -21.13 9.85 -12.98
CA TYR A 124 -22.20 9.99 -13.99
C TYR A 124 -23.44 10.74 -13.48
N GLY A 125 -23.25 11.76 -12.64
CA GLY A 125 -24.32 12.55 -12.03
C GLY A 125 -25.20 11.77 -11.05
N THR A 126 -24.83 10.53 -10.70
CA THR A 126 -25.68 9.65 -9.87
C THR A 126 -25.51 9.86 -8.38
N ALA A 127 -24.39 10.42 -7.94
CA ALA A 127 -24.02 10.47 -6.53
C ALA A 127 -23.46 11.82 -6.12
N ASN A 128 -23.85 12.26 -4.93
CA ASN A 128 -23.30 13.41 -4.24
C ASN A 128 -21.90 13.12 -3.68
N TYR A 129 -21.18 14.19 -3.37
CA TYR A 129 -19.81 14.14 -2.89
C TYR A 129 -19.65 15.09 -1.70
N ARG A 130 -19.09 14.57 -0.60
CA ARG A 130 -18.87 15.36 0.62
C ARG A 130 -17.77 16.40 0.43
N SER A 131 -17.94 17.54 1.09
CA SER A 131 -17.02 18.69 1.01
C SER A 131 -15.67 18.43 1.68
N ASP A 132 -15.63 17.56 2.70
CA ASP A 132 -14.45 17.16 3.46
C ASP A 132 -13.91 15.77 3.03
N MET A 133 -14.16 15.35 1.78
CA MET A 133 -13.79 14.01 1.31
C MET A 133 -12.27 13.81 1.35
N THR A 134 -11.50 14.87 1.10
CA THR A 134 -10.04 14.81 1.08
C THR A 134 -9.51 14.44 2.47
N GLU A 135 -9.94 15.17 3.49
CA GLU A 135 -9.58 14.95 4.90
C GLU A 135 -10.10 13.60 5.39
N HIS A 136 -11.32 13.23 4.99
CA HIS A 136 -11.89 11.93 5.31
C HIS A 136 -11.07 10.76 4.74
N VAL A 137 -10.64 10.85 3.48
CA VAL A 137 -9.80 9.83 2.83
C VAL A 137 -8.42 9.77 3.48
N GLU A 138 -7.83 10.91 3.81
CA GLU A 138 -6.57 11.00 4.55
C GLU A 138 -6.65 10.21 5.87
N ASN A 139 -7.65 10.53 6.69
CA ASN A 139 -7.90 9.86 7.97
C ASN A 139 -8.14 8.35 7.81
N LEU A 140 -8.82 7.91 6.75
CA LEU A 140 -9.05 6.49 6.47
C LEU A 140 -7.76 5.75 6.07
N LEU A 141 -6.90 6.36 5.25
CA LEU A 141 -5.60 5.78 4.89
C LEU A 141 -4.70 5.63 6.13
N PHE A 142 -4.70 6.65 6.97
CA PHE A 142 -3.98 6.69 8.24
C PHE A 142 -4.45 5.60 9.19
N LYS A 143 -5.76 5.49 9.39
CA LYS A 143 -6.38 4.40 10.15
C LYS A 143 -6.06 3.03 9.58
N GLU A 144 -6.10 2.85 8.26
CA GLU A 144 -5.73 1.59 7.61
C GLU A 144 -4.26 1.24 7.88
N SER A 145 -3.35 2.22 7.84
CA SER A 145 -1.93 1.99 8.12
C SER A 145 -1.69 1.52 9.55
N PHE A 146 -2.35 2.15 10.53
CA PHE A 146 -2.30 1.73 11.93
C PHE A 146 -2.89 0.33 12.12
N GLN A 147 -4.02 0.04 11.49
CA GLN A 147 -4.63 -1.29 11.52
C GLN A 147 -3.72 -2.38 10.93
N GLN A 148 -2.94 -2.08 9.88
CA GLN A 148 -1.95 -3.04 9.38
C GLN A 148 -0.77 -3.22 10.34
N PHE A 149 -0.38 -2.16 11.05
CA PHE A 149 0.70 -2.24 12.04
C PHE A 149 0.33 -3.15 13.22
N ILE A 150 -0.85 -2.95 13.82
CA ILE A 150 -1.28 -3.73 15.00
C ILE A 150 -1.70 -5.17 14.68
N LYS A 151 -1.85 -5.55 13.40
CA LYS A 151 -2.14 -6.95 13.00
C LYS A 151 -0.99 -7.91 13.30
N HIS A 152 0.20 -7.39 13.55
CA HIS A 152 1.38 -8.18 13.81
C HIS A 152 1.89 -7.90 15.22
N PRO A 153 2.36 -8.94 15.94
CA PRO A 153 3.02 -8.70 17.21
C PRO A 153 4.26 -7.86 16.99
N ILE A 154 4.60 -7.04 17.97
CA ILE A 154 5.75 -6.11 17.94
C ILE A 154 7.06 -6.80 17.59
N SER A 155 7.23 -8.05 18.04
CA SER A 155 8.39 -8.88 17.72
C SER A 155 8.57 -9.16 16.23
N SER A 156 7.60 -8.80 15.38
CA SER A 156 7.71 -8.82 13.91
C SER A 156 8.50 -7.62 13.35
N TYR A 157 8.83 -6.64 14.19
CA TYR A 157 9.54 -5.41 13.83
C TYR A 157 10.88 -5.36 14.57
N HIS A 158 11.89 -4.78 13.94
CA HIS A 158 13.23 -4.72 14.51
C HIS A 158 13.52 -3.32 15.02
N ILE A 159 13.82 -3.17 16.31
CA ILE A 159 14.27 -1.90 16.87
C ILE A 159 15.65 -1.58 16.28
N LEU A 160 15.77 -0.39 15.69
CA LEU A 160 17.00 0.10 15.08
C LEU A 160 17.71 1.06 16.03
N LYS A 161 19.04 0.98 16.06
CA LYS A 161 19.87 1.93 16.82
C LYS A 161 20.30 3.08 15.89
N PRO A 162 20.08 4.35 16.26
CA PRO A 162 20.54 5.48 15.46
C PRO A 162 22.07 5.51 15.40
N LEU A 163 22.61 5.77 14.21
CA LEU A 163 24.03 6.12 14.00
C LEU A 163 24.15 7.60 13.64
N SER A 164 23.26 8.08 12.79
CA SER A 164 23.09 9.49 12.41
C SER A 164 21.62 9.77 12.08
N THR A 165 21.30 10.96 11.56
CA THR A 165 19.91 11.34 11.23
C THR A 165 19.27 10.49 10.14
N SER A 166 20.07 9.95 9.22
CA SER A 166 19.61 9.12 8.11
C SER A 166 20.20 7.70 8.11
N GLU A 167 20.96 7.34 9.14
CA GLU A 167 21.67 6.07 9.21
C GLU A 167 21.36 5.35 10.52
N TRP A 168 21.10 4.06 10.37
CA TRP A 168 20.64 3.20 11.45
C TRP A 168 21.44 1.90 11.45
N SER A 169 21.53 1.24 12.59
CA SER A 169 22.09 -0.10 12.71
C SER A 169 21.04 -1.08 13.23
N SER A 170 21.11 -2.31 12.74
CA SER A 170 20.32 -3.43 13.21
C SER A 170 21.24 -4.58 13.64
N SER A 171 21.00 -5.09 14.84
CA SER A 171 21.61 -6.32 15.35
C SER A 171 20.82 -7.58 14.97
N PHE A 172 19.66 -7.44 14.33
CA PHE A 172 18.81 -8.56 13.96
C PHE A 172 19.29 -9.21 12.68
N ASP A 173 19.28 -10.54 12.65
CA ASP A 173 19.52 -11.26 11.42
C ASP A 173 18.32 -11.13 10.47
N ASN A 174 18.55 -10.48 9.33
CA ASN A 174 17.51 -10.19 8.36
C ASN A 174 18.04 -10.27 6.93
N THR A 175 18.20 -11.50 6.45
CA THR A 175 18.71 -11.83 5.11
C THR A 175 17.94 -11.16 3.96
N MET A 176 16.64 -10.93 4.13
CA MET A 176 15.81 -10.26 3.11
C MET A 176 15.92 -8.73 3.16
N GLY A 177 16.45 -8.18 4.25
CA GLY A 177 16.53 -6.74 4.50
C GLY A 177 15.17 -6.10 4.85
N TYR A 178 15.10 -4.79 4.76
CA TYR A 178 13.97 -3.98 5.24
C TYR A 178 13.16 -3.38 4.09
N GLN A 179 11.88 -3.10 4.35
CA GLN A 179 10.99 -2.43 3.38
C GLN A 179 10.95 -0.92 3.60
N CYS A 180 10.97 -0.51 4.87
CA CYS A 180 10.89 0.87 5.31
C CYS A 180 11.31 0.98 6.79
N ILE A 181 11.44 2.21 7.25
CA ILE A 181 11.63 2.57 8.66
C ILE A 181 10.36 3.28 9.14
N LEU A 182 9.90 2.97 10.35
CA LEU A 182 8.92 3.77 11.07
C LEU A 182 9.63 4.53 12.18
N LEU A 183 9.58 5.86 12.13
CA LEU A 183 10.12 6.73 13.16
C LEU A 183 9.00 7.12 14.13
N MET A 184 9.10 6.60 15.35
CA MET A 184 8.28 6.95 16.51
C MET A 184 8.98 8.10 17.25
N ASP A 185 8.76 9.31 16.77
CA ASP A 185 9.27 10.53 17.41
C ASP A 185 8.14 11.56 17.53
N ARG A 186 7.76 11.88 18.77
CA ARG A 186 6.73 12.88 19.10
C ARG A 186 7.16 14.29 18.73
N GLN A 187 8.46 14.56 18.70
CA GLN A 187 8.99 15.89 18.43
C GLN A 187 9.26 16.12 16.95
N HIS A 188 9.16 15.09 16.10
CA HIS A 188 9.42 15.21 14.66
C HIS A 188 8.58 16.32 14.03
N THR A 189 9.23 17.24 13.33
CA THR A 189 8.61 18.37 12.62
C THR A 189 8.79 18.27 11.10
N GLY A 190 9.49 17.23 10.64
CA GLY A 190 9.84 17.04 9.24
C GLY A 190 8.66 16.58 8.37
N LYS A 191 8.99 15.90 7.27
CA LYS A 191 7.99 15.39 6.33
C LYS A 191 7.38 14.08 6.84
N VAL A 192 6.20 13.74 6.33
CA VAL A 192 5.56 12.44 6.60
C VAL A 192 6.45 11.26 6.18
N CYS A 193 7.16 11.41 5.06
CA CYS A 193 8.13 10.42 4.62
C CYS A 193 9.36 11.06 3.99
N GLU A 194 10.53 10.59 4.43
CA GLU A 194 11.84 10.94 3.91
C GLU A 194 12.45 9.74 3.18
N LEU A 195 13.23 10.02 2.14
CA LEU A 195 13.94 9.01 1.37
C LEU A 195 15.44 9.12 1.64
N GLY A 196 16.20 8.11 1.20
CA GLY A 196 17.66 8.13 1.33
C GLY A 196 18.16 7.66 2.70
N HIS A 197 17.33 6.97 3.48
CA HIS A 197 17.78 6.38 4.75
C HIS A 197 18.55 5.08 4.50
N HIS A 198 19.50 4.79 5.39
CA HIS A 198 20.38 3.63 5.32
C HIS A 198 20.27 2.77 6.59
N ILE A 199 20.32 1.45 6.43
CA ILE A 199 20.42 0.50 7.56
C ILE A 199 21.66 -0.37 7.38
N TYR A 200 22.55 -0.35 8.36
CA TYR A 200 23.66 -1.29 8.51
C TYR A 200 23.17 -2.55 9.24
N ILE A 201 23.25 -3.69 8.58
CA ILE A 201 22.84 -5.00 9.12
C ILE A 201 24.10 -5.69 9.63
N GLN A 202 24.24 -5.74 10.96
CA GLN A 202 25.48 -6.22 11.60
C GLN A 202 25.74 -7.70 11.34
N SER A 203 24.69 -8.53 11.29
CA SER A 203 24.82 -9.99 11.11
C SER A 203 25.43 -10.37 9.76
N SER A 204 25.19 -9.58 8.72
CA SER A 204 25.63 -9.86 7.35
C SER A 204 26.68 -8.90 6.83
N ASN A 205 27.09 -7.90 7.62
CA ASN A 205 27.99 -6.81 7.19
C ASN A 205 27.52 -6.16 5.88
N GLN A 206 26.21 -5.87 5.79
CA GLN A 206 25.59 -5.28 4.61
C GLN A 206 24.95 -3.93 4.93
N VAL A 207 25.01 -3.02 3.96
CA VAL A 207 24.28 -1.75 4.00
C VAL A 207 23.11 -1.81 3.04
N GLN A 208 21.91 -1.55 3.54
CA GLN A 208 20.75 -1.31 2.70
C GLN A 208 20.46 0.19 2.61
N SER A 209 20.41 0.69 1.37
CA SER A 209 20.27 2.12 1.06
C SER A 209 18.90 2.50 0.49
N ASN A 210 18.61 3.79 0.48
CA ASN A 210 17.40 4.38 -0.13
C ASN A 210 16.08 3.87 0.46
N LEU A 211 16.09 3.58 1.77
CA LEU A 211 14.88 3.20 2.48
C LEU A 211 13.97 4.40 2.73
N PRO A 212 12.66 4.26 2.54
CA PRO A 212 11.71 5.27 3.00
C PRO A 212 11.57 5.19 4.52
N CYS A 213 11.74 6.33 5.19
CA CYS A 213 11.46 6.52 6.60
C CYS A 213 10.13 7.27 6.74
N TYR A 214 9.18 6.71 7.48
CA TYR A 214 7.87 7.31 7.73
C TYR A 214 7.81 7.79 9.17
N SER A 215 7.52 9.07 9.36
CA SER A 215 7.22 9.59 10.69
C SER A 215 5.77 9.28 11.04
N VAL A 216 5.57 8.46 12.07
CA VAL A 216 4.23 8.02 12.45
C VAL A 216 3.41 9.13 13.09
N LYS A 217 4.06 10.18 13.61
CA LYS A 217 3.39 11.35 14.20
C LYS A 217 2.44 12.03 13.22
N HIS A 218 2.79 12.03 11.95
CA HIS A 218 1.94 12.61 10.90
C HIS A 218 0.86 11.66 10.38
N LEU A 219 0.91 10.38 10.78
CA LEU A 219 0.01 9.34 10.29
C LEU A 219 -0.97 8.89 11.36
N TRP A 220 -0.58 8.82 12.63
CA TRP A 220 -1.35 8.22 13.71
C TRP A 220 -1.69 9.25 14.77
N THR A 221 -2.79 9.01 15.49
CA THR A 221 -3.20 9.91 16.59
C THR A 221 -2.23 9.79 17.77
N ALA A 222 -2.24 10.78 18.67
CA ALA A 222 -1.45 10.73 19.90
C ALA A 222 -1.78 9.47 20.72
N GLU A 223 -3.06 9.13 20.88
CA GLU A 223 -3.52 7.92 21.56
C GLU A 223 -2.97 6.63 20.93
N GLN A 224 -2.95 6.55 19.59
CA GLN A 224 -2.39 5.41 18.87
C GLN A 224 -0.88 5.32 19.06
N MET A 225 -0.18 6.45 19.06
CA MET A 225 1.24 6.50 19.36
C MET A 225 1.52 6.08 20.81
N ASP A 226 0.75 6.57 21.78
CA ASP A 226 0.89 6.20 23.18
C ASP A 226 0.70 4.69 23.36
N GLN A 227 -0.32 4.11 22.73
CA GLN A 227 -0.55 2.67 22.73
C GLN A 227 0.65 1.87 22.20
N VAL A 228 1.33 2.38 21.17
CA VAL A 228 2.49 1.71 20.57
C VAL A 228 3.73 1.93 21.44
N ILE A 229 4.01 3.17 21.83
CA ILE A 229 5.18 3.55 22.64
C ILE A 229 5.14 2.84 23.99
N GLN A 230 3.98 2.71 24.65
CA GLN A 230 3.87 1.96 25.91
C GLN A 230 4.35 0.50 25.82
N GLN A 231 4.37 -0.06 24.62
CA GLN A 231 4.87 -1.42 24.41
C GLN A 231 6.40 -1.49 24.27
N PHE A 232 7.06 -0.33 24.30
CA PHE A 232 8.50 -0.19 24.24
C PHE A 232 8.99 0.75 25.35
N ASP A 233 10.15 0.47 25.94
CA ASP A 233 10.61 1.21 27.12
C ASP A 233 11.29 2.57 26.79
N HIS A 234 11.01 3.16 25.62
CA HIS A 234 11.72 4.32 25.08
C HIS A 234 10.80 5.30 24.32
N ASP A 235 11.01 6.61 24.51
CA ASP A 235 10.22 7.68 23.88
C ASP A 235 10.55 7.93 22.39
N HIS A 236 11.74 7.50 21.95
CA HIS A 236 12.23 7.66 20.58
C HIS A 236 12.68 6.33 20.01
N ILE A 237 11.92 5.82 19.04
CA ILE A 237 12.16 4.47 18.49
C ILE A 237 12.07 4.51 16.98
N ALA A 238 13.10 3.99 16.32
CA ALA A 238 13.02 3.64 14.92
C ALA A 238 12.78 2.12 14.79
N LEU A 239 11.74 1.76 14.05
CA LEU A 239 11.43 0.36 13.74
C LEU A 239 11.76 0.08 12.28
N GLY A 240 12.67 -0.86 12.05
CA GLY A 240 12.89 -1.45 10.74
C GLY A 240 11.78 -2.46 10.46
N ILE A 241 11.06 -2.27 9.36
CA ILE A 241 10.01 -3.19 8.91
C ILE A 241 10.64 -4.25 7.99
N PRO A 242 10.80 -5.52 8.42
CA PRO A 242 11.48 -6.53 7.63
C PRO A 242 10.74 -6.84 6.32
N LYS A 243 11.45 -7.29 5.29
CA LYS A 243 10.84 -7.83 4.06
C LYS A 243 10.24 -9.20 4.34
N SER A 244 8.92 -9.28 4.42
CA SER A 244 8.21 -10.55 4.62
C SER A 244 6.81 -10.51 4.03
N LEU A 245 6.21 -11.70 3.84
CA LEU A 245 4.81 -11.84 3.44
C LEU A 245 3.83 -11.27 4.48
N LYS A 246 4.24 -11.14 5.74
CA LYS A 246 3.39 -10.57 6.81
C LYS A 246 3.35 -9.05 6.70
N THR A 247 4.52 -8.42 6.59
CA THR A 247 4.71 -6.97 6.70
C THR A 247 4.56 -6.22 5.37
N VAL A 248 4.50 -6.91 4.23
CA VAL A 248 4.38 -6.26 2.90
C VAL A 248 3.14 -5.39 2.75
N ASP A 249 2.01 -5.78 3.33
CA ASP A 249 0.79 -4.99 3.20
C ASP A 249 0.80 -3.73 4.09
N LEU A 250 1.54 -3.73 5.21
CA LEU A 250 1.85 -2.50 5.97
C LEU A 250 2.68 -1.54 5.10
N ALA A 251 3.77 -2.02 4.50
CA ALA A 251 4.63 -1.19 3.64
C ALA A 251 3.86 -0.60 2.44
N VAL A 252 2.97 -1.39 1.82
CA VAL A 252 2.07 -0.89 0.76
C VAL A 252 1.14 0.22 1.28
N THR A 253 0.60 0.07 2.49
CA THR A 253 -0.35 1.04 3.04
C THR A 253 0.35 2.36 3.42
N LEU A 254 1.56 2.28 3.99
CA LEU A 254 2.41 3.46 4.24
C LEU A 254 2.78 4.17 2.93
N TRP A 255 3.14 3.41 1.90
CA TRP A 255 3.39 3.96 0.57
C TRP A 255 2.15 4.67 0.01
N ARG A 256 0.95 4.10 0.20
CA ARG A 256 -0.32 4.72 -0.21
C ARG A 256 -0.58 6.03 0.53
N CYS A 257 -0.27 6.11 1.83
CA CYS A 257 -0.36 7.36 2.61
C CYS A 257 0.55 8.43 1.98
N ARG A 258 1.83 8.12 1.79
CA ARG A 258 2.76 9.05 1.11
C ARG A 258 2.27 9.44 -0.28
N LYS A 259 1.80 8.48 -1.08
CA LYS A 259 1.35 8.73 -2.46
C LYS A 259 0.13 9.65 -2.52
N PHE A 260 -0.73 9.59 -1.51
CA PHE A 260 -1.87 10.48 -1.41
C PHE A 260 -1.44 11.92 -1.09
N LEU A 261 -0.47 12.09 -0.20
CA LEU A 261 0.01 13.39 0.29
C LEU A 261 0.94 14.14 -0.68
N VAL A 262 1.72 13.42 -1.48
CA VAL A 262 2.72 13.96 -2.43
C VAL A 262 2.19 14.00 -3.86
#